data_AF-A0A7Z7ICY8-F1
#
_entry.id   AF-A0A7Z7ICY8-F1
#
_cell.length_a   1.000
_cell.length_b   1.000
_cell.length_c   1.000
_cell.angle_alpha   90.00
_cell.angle_beta   90.00
_cell.angle_gamma   90.00
#
_symmetry.space_group_name_H-M   'P 1'
#
loop_
_entity.id
_entity.type
_entity.pdbx_description
1 polymer ?
#
loop_
_entity_poly.entity_id
_entity_poly.type
_entity_poly.pdbx_seq_one_letter_code
_entity_poly.pdbx_strand_id
1 'polypeptide(L)' 'MLTCKEATQLMSNDMDRRTTLHERNQLRLHLITCSGCRNYRRDLHMLRRACRALVGRSGGDSSSD' A
#
# COMPACT_ATOMS: atom_id res chain seq x y z
N MET A 1 -18.12 -0.22 11.12
CA MET A 1 -17.83 -0.62 9.72
C MET A 1 -16.93 0.45 9.13
N LEU A 2 -15.79 0.06 8.57
CA LEU A 2 -14.88 0.99 7.89
C LEU A 2 -15.52 1.39 6.55
N THR A 3 -15.61 2.69 6.25
CA THR A 3 -16.03 3.16 4.93
C THR A 3 -14.90 3.03 3.91
N CYS A 4 -15.22 2.98 2.61
CA CYS A 4 -14.19 2.93 1.56
C CYS A 4 -13.21 4.11 1.63
N LYS A 5 -13.69 5.29 2.08
CA LYS A 5 -12.87 6.48 2.28
C LYS A 5 -11.87 6.27 3.42
N GLU A 6 -12.34 5.81 4.58
CA GLU A 6 -11.48 5.50 5.72
C GLU A 6 -10.49 4.38 5.37
N ALA A 7 -10.92 3.34 4.65
CA ALA A 7 -10.04 2.26 4.18
C ALA A 7 -8.88 2.80 3.33
N THR A 8 -9.19 3.68 2.38
CA THR A 8 -8.21 4.32 1.49
C THR A 8 -7.25 5.22 2.28
N GLN A 9 -7.79 6.00 3.23
CA GLN A 9 -7.00 6.89 4.08
C GLN A 9 -6.06 6.10 4.99
N LEU A 10 -6.53 4.97 5.51
CA LEU A 10 -5.77 4.06 6.36
C LEU A 10 -4.70 3.28 5.57
N MET A 11 -4.97 2.94 4.30
CA MET A 11 -3.94 2.43 3.37
C MET A 11 -2.83 3.46 3.12
N SER A 12 -3.19 4.73 2.90
CA SER A 12 -2.20 5.80 2.74
C SER A 12 -1.39 6.03 4.02
N ASN A 13 -2.07 5.99 5.18
CA ASN A 13 -1.40 6.09 6.47
C ASN A 13 -0.46 4.93 6.74
N ASP A 14 -0.79 3.69 6.33
CA ASP A 14 0.11 2.52 6.42
C ASP A 14 1.37 2.70 5.57
N MET A 15 1.29 3.54 4.55
CA MET A 15 2.39 3.80 3.63
C MET A 15 3.36 4.87 4.14
N ASP A 16 2.89 5.84 4.91
CA ASP A 16 3.67 6.97 5.49
C ASP A 16 4.05 6.74 6.95
N ARG A 17 3.19 6.10 7.74
CA ARG A 17 3.34 5.86 9.18
C ARG A 17 3.16 4.37 9.50
N ARG A 18 3.72 3.92 10.63
CA ARG A 18 3.40 2.58 11.15
C ARG A 18 1.96 2.59 11.65
N THR A 19 1.02 2.05 10.86
CA THR A 19 -0.33 1.79 11.36
C THR A 19 -0.30 0.68 12.41
N THR A 20 -1.23 0.76 13.33
CA THR A 20 -1.38 -0.20 14.42
C THR A 20 -1.92 -1.52 13.88
N LEU A 21 -1.51 -2.67 14.45
CA LEU A 21 -1.94 -4.01 13.99
C LEU A 21 -3.47 -4.15 13.94
N HIS A 22 -4.18 -3.46 14.83
CA HIS A 22 -5.64 -3.41 14.87
C HIS A 22 -6.25 -2.81 13.58
N GLU A 23 -5.69 -1.71 13.09
CA GLU A 23 -6.18 -1.01 11.90
C GLU A 23 -5.94 -1.84 10.64
N ARG A 24 -4.82 -2.55 10.56
CA ARG A 24 -4.54 -3.53 9.48
C ARG A 24 -5.56 -4.66 9.46
N ASN A 25 -5.98 -5.15 10.61
CA ASN A 25 -6.97 -6.23 10.70
C ASN A 25 -8.36 -5.73 10.27
N GLN A 26 -8.77 -4.53 10.69
CA GLN A 26 -10.02 -3.91 10.21
C GLN A 26 -10.01 -3.70 8.69
N LEU A 27 -8.88 -3.22 8.14
CA LEU A 27 -8.73 -3.05 6.71
C LEU A 27 -8.84 -4.39 5.97
N ARG A 28 -8.18 -5.45 6.46
CA ARG A 28 -8.29 -6.80 5.87
C ARG A 28 -9.74 -7.29 5.83
N LEU A 29 -10.51 -7.06 6.88
CA LEU A 29 -11.92 -7.44 6.94
C LEU A 29 -12.73 -6.70 5.87
N HIS A 30 -12.52 -5.39 5.72
CA HIS A 30 -13.18 -4.58 4.70
C HIS A 30 -12.80 -5.01 3.27
N LEU A 31 -11.55 -5.39 3.03
CA LEU A 31 -11.06 -5.86 1.73
C LEU A 31 -11.62 -7.22 1.28
N ILE A 32 -12.20 -7.99 2.20
CA ILE A 32 -12.92 -9.23 1.87
C ILE A 32 -14.32 -8.88 1.33
N THR A 33 -14.96 -7.84 1.89
CA THR A 33 -16.32 -7.43 1.50
C THR A 33 -16.36 -6.41 0.37
N CYS A 34 -15.27 -5.67 0.14
CA CYS A 34 -15.18 -4.61 -0.88
C CYS A 34 -14.08 -4.91 -1.91
N SER A 35 -14.50 -5.31 -3.11
CA SER A 35 -13.60 -5.54 -4.25
C SER A 35 -12.92 -4.26 -4.75
N GLY A 36 -13.60 -3.10 -4.69
CA GLY A 36 -13.05 -1.81 -5.11
C GLY A 36 -11.80 -1.42 -4.31
N CYS A 37 -11.88 -1.49 -2.98
CA CYS A 37 -10.73 -1.24 -2.11
C CYS A 37 -9.62 -2.28 -2.30
N ARG A 38 -9.96 -3.53 -2.65
CA ARG A 38 -8.98 -4.58 -2.96
C ARG A 38 -8.21 -4.27 -4.24
N ASN A 39 -8.88 -3.79 -5.29
CA ASN A 39 -8.21 -3.40 -6.52
C ASN A 39 -7.32 -2.17 -6.29
N TYR A 40 -7.87 -1.14 -5.63
CA TYR A 40 -7.13 0.07 -5.30
C TYR A 40 -5.84 -0.22 -4.51
N ARG A 41 -5.90 -1.12 -3.52
CA ARG A 41 -4.71 -1.56 -2.77
C ARG A 41 -3.64 -2.19 -3.66
N ARG A 42 -4.07 -2.98 -4.66
CA ARG A 42 -3.16 -3.62 -5.61
C ARG A 42 -2.49 -2.58 -6.51
N ASP A 43 -3.27 -1.60 -6.98
CA ASP A 43 -2.77 -0.49 -7.80
C ASP A 43 -1.77 0.38 -7.02
N LEU A 44 -2.07 0.70 -5.76
CA LEU A 44 -1.14 1.40 -4.85
C LEU A 44 0.18 0.65 -4.66
N HIS A 45 0.14 -0.67 -4.47
CA HIS A 45 1.35 -1.47 -4.35
C HIS A 45 2.16 -1.50 -5.64
N MET A 46 1.48 -1.58 -6.79
CA MET A 46 2.13 -1.54 -8.09
C MET A 46 2.83 -0.20 -8.32
N LEU A 47 2.14 0.92 -8.07
CA LEU A 47 2.72 2.26 -8.13
C LEU A 47 3.93 2.38 -7.20
N ARG A 48 3.83 1.93 -5.94
CA ARG A 48 4.97 1.99 -5.01
C ARG A 48 6.16 1.16 -5.49
N ARG A 49 5.91 -0.01 -6.09
CA ARG A 49 6.97 -0.88 -6.62
C ARG A 49 7.64 -0.24 -7.82
N ALA A 50 6.88 0.40 -8.71
CA ALA A 50 7.40 1.18 -9.83
C ALA A 50 8.23 2.40 -9.35
N CYS A 51 7.73 3.18 -8.39
CA CYS A 51 8.47 4.30 -7.80
C CYS A 51 9.78 3.85 -7.15
N ARG A 52 9.77 2.73 -6.40
CA ARG A 52 11.02 2.16 -5.84
C ARG A 52 11.98 1.68 -6.92
N ALA A 53 11.48 1.08 -7.99
CA ALA A 53 12.32 0.63 -9.11
C ALA A 53 12.94 1.82 -9.86
N LEU A 54 12.23 2.95 -9.97
CA LEU A 54 12.75 4.19 -10.55
C LEU A 54 13.81 4.83 -9.64
N VAL A 55 13.53 4.99 -8.35
CA VAL A 55 14.49 5.54 -7.37
C VAL A 55 15.73 4.64 -7.26
N GLY A 56 15.56 3.32 -7.29
CA GLY A 56 16.66 2.36 -7.30
C GLY A 56 17.50 2.42 -8.58
N ARG A 57 16.92 2.85 -9.71
CA ARG A 57 17.65 3.06 -10.98
C ARG A 57 18.38 4.40 -11.05
N SER A 58 18.07 5.32 -10.13
CA SER A 58 18.79 6.61 -9.99
C SER A 58 19.91 6.56 -8.94
N GLY A 59 20.20 5.42 -8.32
CA GLY A 59 21.25 5.29 -7.29
C GLY A 59 21.87 3.88 -7.23
N GLY A 60 22.20 3.30 -8.39
CA GLY A 60 22.60 1.90 -8.49
C GLY A 60 23.57 1.58 -9.62
N ASP A 61 24.47 2.49 -9.95
CA ASP A 61 25.82 2.20 -10.43
C ASP A 61 26.69 1.77 -9.23
N SER A 62 26.57 0.50 -8.85
CA SER A 62 27.58 -0.25 -8.09
C SER A 62 27.25 -1.73 -8.19
N SER A 63 27.86 -2.38 -9.19
CA SER A 63 28.56 -3.69 -9.17
C SER A 63 27.91 -4.88 -8.43
N SER A 64 28.04 -6.14 -8.81
CA SER A 64 28.67 -6.90 -9.91
C SER A 64 28.45 -8.37 -9.51
N ASP A 65 28.52 -9.27 -10.50
CA ASP A 65 28.86 -10.71 -10.38
C ASP A 65 27.94 -11.63 -9.54
#